data_AF-A0A6J4IMS8-F1
#
_entry.id   AF-A0A6J4IMS8-F1
#
_cell.length_a   1.000
_cell.length_b   1.000
_cell.length_c   1.000
_cell.angle_alpha   90.00
_cell.angle_beta   90.00
_cell.angle_gamma   90.00
#
_symmetry.space_group_name_H-M   'P 1'
#
loop_
_entity.id
_entity.type
_entity.pdbx_description
1 polymer ?
#
loop_
_entity_poly.entity_id
_entity_poly.type
_entity_poly.pdbx_seq_one_letter_code
_entity_poly.pdbx_strand_id
1 'polypeptide(L)'
;MLGTGDEAIPSSAPDGSTPGLEGLPRMDMGALEESLPSLVEEAVQGPIVLTRNGSDAFVILPLDAYGRLWAQAPRPPVIDATDA
;
A
#
# COMPACT_ATOMS: atom_id res chain seq x y z
N MET A 1 6.22 7.34 -29.06
CA MET A 1 5.15 6.44 -28.57
C MET A 1 5.05 6.65 -27.07
N LEU A 2 3.99 7.29 -26.59
CA LEU A 2 3.74 7.43 -25.15
C LEU A 2 3.27 6.07 -24.63
N GLY A 3 4.03 5.47 -23.72
CA GLY A 3 3.60 4.27 -23.00
C GLY A 3 2.43 4.63 -22.09
N THR A 4 1.24 4.14 -22.42
CA THR A 4 0.10 4.05 -21.51
C THR A 4 0.56 3.23 -20.31
N GLY A 5 0.62 3.84 -19.13
CA GLY A 5 1.08 3.22 -17.86
C GLY A 5 0.17 2.11 -17.32
N ASP A 6 -0.36 1.28 -18.21
CA ASP A 6 -1.14 0.05 -17.97
C ASP A 6 -0.23 -1.19 -18.04
N GLU A 7 1.05 -1.03 -17.67
CA GLU A 7 1.94 -2.16 -17.56
C GLU A 7 1.76 -2.76 -16.16
N ALA A 8 1.23 -3.98 -16.11
CA ALA A 8 1.11 -4.74 -14.87
C ALA A 8 2.49 -4.82 -14.22
N ILE A 9 2.64 -4.27 -13.02
CA ILE A 9 3.89 -4.38 -12.27
C ILE A 9 4.17 -5.87 -12.11
N PRO A 10 5.30 -6.38 -12.62
CA PRO A 10 5.62 -7.79 -12.48
C PRO A 10 5.67 -8.12 -10.99
N SER A 11 4.78 -9.01 -10.55
CA SER A 11 4.76 -9.57 -9.20
C SER A 11 6.05 -10.36 -9.01
N SER A 12 7.10 -9.63 -8.65
CA SER A 12 8.35 -10.24 -8.23
C SER A 12 8.04 -10.82 -6.86
N ALA A 13 8.12 -12.15 -6.73
CA ALA A 13 8.14 -12.75 -5.40
C ALA A 13 9.22 -12.01 -4.61
N PRO A 14 8.91 -11.43 -3.43
CA PRO A 14 9.92 -10.70 -2.67
C PRO A 14 11.08 -11.66 -2.41
N ASP A 15 12.25 -11.33 -2.96
CA ASP A 15 13.46 -12.11 -2.72
C ASP A 15 13.75 -12.08 -1.23
N GLY A 16 13.67 -13.25 -0.61
CA GLY A 16 13.86 -13.44 0.82
C GLY A 16 12.54 -13.60 1.56
N SER A 17 12.29 -14.83 2.02
CA SER A 17 11.41 -15.06 3.15
C SER A 17 11.79 -14.09 4.27
N THR A 18 10.84 -13.26 4.71
CA THR A 18 11.05 -12.42 5.89
C THR A 18 11.45 -13.34 7.04
N PRO A 19 12.66 -13.20 7.62
CA PRO A 19 13.10 -14.06 8.70
C PRO A 19 12.09 -14.06 9.85
N GLY A 20 11.71 -15.23 10.35
CA GLY A 20 10.69 -15.39 11.39
C GLY A 20 9.28 -15.74 10.87
N LEU A 21 9.09 -15.89 9.56
CA LEU A 21 7.85 -16.38 8.96
C LEU A 21 7.94 -17.84 8.49
N GLU A 22 9.01 -18.54 8.85
CA GLU A 22 9.19 -19.95 8.51
C GLU A 22 8.14 -20.80 9.23
N GLY A 23 7.30 -21.51 8.46
CA GLY A 23 6.28 -22.40 8.99
C GLY A 23 4.93 -21.74 9.32
N LEU A 24 4.80 -20.42 9.19
CA LEU A 24 3.48 -19.78 9.20
C LEU A 24 2.79 -20.02 7.84
N PRO A 25 1.48 -20.34 7.85
CA PRO A 25 0.75 -20.50 6.59
C PRO A 25 0.84 -19.19 5.81
N ARG A 26 1.45 -19.27 4.63
CA ARG A 26 1.42 -18.14 3.69
C ARG A 26 -0.04 -17.91 3.34
N MET A 27 -0.50 -16.68 3.50
CA MET A 27 -1.82 -16.31 3.03
C MET A 27 -1.86 -16.59 1.52
N ASP A 28 -2.89 -17.31 1.09
CA ASP A 28 -3.10 -17.58 -0.32
C ASP A 28 -3.39 -16.25 -1.04
N MET A 29 -2.57 -15.93 -2.04
CA MET A 29 -2.74 -14.72 -2.83
C MET A 29 -4.08 -14.76 -3.58
N GLY A 30 -4.55 -15.94 -4.00
CA GLY A 30 -5.84 -16.08 -4.66
C GLY A 30 -7.01 -15.67 -3.77
N ALA A 31 -6.99 -16.07 -2.49
CA ALA A 31 -8.02 -15.67 -1.53
C ALA A 31 -8.02 -14.16 -1.26
N LEU A 32 -6.84 -13.51 -1.29
CA LEU A 32 -6.74 -12.07 -1.18
C LEU A 32 -7.31 -11.38 -2.43
N GLU A 33 -6.94 -11.84 -3.62
CA GLU A 33 -7.42 -11.30 -4.90
C GLU A 33 -8.95 -11.41 -5.02
N GLU A 34 -9.54 -12.52 -4.59
CA GLU A 34 -11.00 -12.71 -4.54
C GLU A 34 -11.70 -11.72 -3.61
N SER A 35 -11.02 -11.28 -2.54
CA SER A 35 -11.55 -10.31 -1.58
C SER A 35 -11.33 -8.83 -1.98
N LEU A 36 -10.55 -8.56 -3.03
CA LEU A 36 -10.23 -7.19 -3.45
C LEU A 36 -11.49 -6.34 -3.76
N PRO A 37 -12.50 -6.83 -4.50
CA PRO A 37 -13.68 -6.03 -4.80
C PRO A 37 -14.41 -5.55 -3.54
N SER A 38 -14.60 -6.45 -2.56
CA SER A 38 -15.26 -6.10 -1.30
C SER A 38 -14.42 -5.14 -0.45
N LEU A 39 -13.10 -5.29 -0.44
CA LEU A 39 -12.20 -4.37 0.27
C LEU A 39 -12.25 -2.97 -0.33
N VAL A 40 -12.38 -2.85 -1.65
CA VAL A 40 -12.55 -1.55 -2.32
C VAL A 40 -13.90 -0.94 -1.96
N GLU A 41 -14.99 -1.71 -1.97
CA GLU A 41 -16.32 -1.23 -1.58
C GLU A 41 -16.37 -0.76 -0.12
N GLU A 42 -15.77 -1.51 0.80
CA GLU A 42 -15.65 -1.10 2.20
C GLU A 42 -14.80 0.17 2.35
N ALA A 43 -13.73 0.31 1.57
CA ALA A 43 -12.85 1.48 1.61
C ALA A 43 -13.57 2.76 1.18
N VAL A 44 -14.58 2.67 0.31
CA VAL A 44 -15.44 3.80 -0.05
C VAL A 44 -16.27 4.28 1.14
N GLN A 45 -16.65 3.39 2.06
CA GLN A 45 -17.40 3.76 3.26
C GLN A 45 -16.51 4.33 4.37
N GLY A 46 -15.22 4.01 4.38
CA GLY A 46 -14.25 4.58 5.30
C GLY A 46 -12.90 3.87 5.25
N PRO A 47 -11.88 4.38 5.98
CA PRO A 47 -10.55 3.78 6.00
C PRO A 47 -10.56 2.36 6.56
N ILE A 48 -9.90 1.44 5.86
CA ILE A 48 -9.67 0.06 6.31
C ILE A 48 -8.25 -0.05 6.82
N VAL A 49 -8.09 -0.62 8.01
CA VAL A 49 -6.78 -0.93 8.59
C VAL A 49 -6.49 -2.41 8.40
N LEU A 50 -5.49 -2.71 7.59
CA LEU A 50 -4.94 -4.04 7.44
C LEU A 50 -3.79 -4.20 8.43
N THR A 51 -3.79 -5.30 9.17
CA THR A 51 -2.67 -5.64 10.05
C THR A 51 -1.95 -6.87 9.53
N ARG A 52 -0.63 -6.79 9.38
CA ARG A 52 0.22 -7.95 9.13
C ARG A 52 0.77 -8.43 10.46
N ASN A 53 0.46 -9.67 10.82
CA ASN A 53 0.93 -10.31 12.05
C ASN A 53 0.71 -9.45 13.32
N GLY A 54 -0.39 -8.69 13.36
CA GLY A 54 -0.74 -7.81 14.48
C GLY A 54 0.25 -6.67 14.78
N SER A 55 1.21 -6.38 13.90
CA SER A 55 2.31 -5.43 14.15
C SER A 55 2.41 -4.35 13.09
N ASP A 56 2.46 -4.71 11.80
CA ASP A 56 2.48 -3.72 10.73
C ASP A 56 1.06 -3.32 10.37
N ALA A 57 0.76 -2.02 10.35
CA ALA A 57 -0.54 -1.48 9.97
C ALA A 57 -0.45 -0.78 8.60
N PHE A 58 -1.24 -1.25 7.64
CA PHE A 58 -1.45 -0.59 6.35
C PHE A 58 -2.87 -0.02 6.33
N VAL A 59 -3.04 1.16 5.74
CA VAL A 59 -4.37 1.79 5.64
C VAL A 59 -4.76 1.90 4.18
N ILE A 60 -5.92 1.33 3.84
CA ILE A 60 -6.58 1.56 2.56
C ILE A 60 -7.59 2.68 2.75
N LEU A 61 -7.52 3.69 1.90
CA LEU A 61 -8.45 4.82 1.92
C LEU A 61 -8.68 5.35 0.49
N PRO A 62 -9.81 6.02 0.24
CA PRO A 62 -10.06 6.71 -1.02
C PRO A 62 -8.94 7.73 -1.33
N LEU A 63 -8.58 7.85 -2.61
CA LEU A 63 -7.48 8.69 -3.04
C LEU A 63 -7.70 10.17 -2.71
N ASP A 64 -8.94 10.65 -2.76
CA ASP A 64 -9.30 12.01 -2.38
C ASP A 64 -9.14 12.24 -0.87
N ALA A 65 -9.51 11.26 -0.03
CA ALA A 65 -9.26 11.31 1.41
C ALA A 65 -7.75 11.34 1.70
N TYR A 66 -6.96 10.54 0.98
CA TYR A 66 -5.50 10.58 1.10
C TYR A 66 -4.93 11.94 0.70
N GLY A 67 -5.39 12.51 -0.41
CA GLY A 67 -4.97 13.83 -0.86
C GLY A 67 -5.23 14.93 0.18
N ARG A 68 -6.36 14.87 0.89
CA ARG A 68 -6.68 15.81 1.97
C ARG A 68 -5.78 15.64 3.18
N LEU A 69 -5.49 14.40 3.59
CA LEU A 69 -4.57 14.10 4.68
C LEU A 69 -3.16 14.57 4.34
N TRP A 70 -2.70 14.26 3.14
CA TRP A 70 -1.40 14.67 2.64
C TRP A 70 -1.24 16.20 2.59
N ALA A 71 -2.29 16.91 2.18
CA ALA A 71 -2.27 18.38 2.15
C ALA A 71 -2.16 19.02 3.53
N GLN A 72 -2.61 18.32 4.58
CA GLN A 72 -2.56 18.78 5.98
C GLN A 72 -1.29 18.31 6.72
N ALA A 73 -0.56 17.36 6.16
CA ALA A 73 0.64 16.83 6.77
C ALA A 73 1.73 17.92 6.85
N PRO A 74 2.42 18.07 8.00
CA PRO A 74 3.58 18.95 8.11
C PRO A 74 4.61 18.55 7.06
N ARG A 75 4.95 19.46 6.14
CA ARG A 75 6.01 19.20 5.18
C ARG A 75 7.36 19.32 5.89
N PRO A 76 8.26 18.34 5.78
CA PRO A 76 9.62 18.52 6.25
C PRO A 76 10.23 19.75 5.55
N PRO A 77 11.06 20.54 6.23
CA PRO A 77 11.70 21.70 5.62
C PRO A 77 12.48 21.23 4.40
N VAL A 78 12.14 21.79 3.24
CA VAL A 78 12.93 21.61 2.02
C VAL A 78 14.17 22.46 2.22
N ILE A 79 15.33 21.82 2.39
CA ILE A 79 16.62 22.53 2.32
C ILE A 79 16.86 22.77 0.84
N ASP A 80 16.60 24.00 0.37
CA ASP A 80 16.92 24.38 -1.01
C ASP A 80 18.43 24.24 -1.21
N ALA A 81 18.84 23.47 -2.22
CA ALA A 81 20.23 23.30 -2.63
C ALA A 81 20.75 24.53 -3.41
N THR A 82 20.55 25.74 -2.88
CA THR A 82 20.93 27.00 -3.53
C THR A 82 21.87 27.85 -2.67
N ASP A 83 22.70 27.21 -1.86
CA ASP A 83 23.89 27.84 -1.29
C ASP A 83 25.07 26.86 -1.43
N ALA A 84 25.71 26.91 -2.60
CA ALA A 84 27.05 26.36 -2.85
C ALA A 84 27.80 27.28 -3.82
#